data_AF-A0A3A3H1W7-F1
#
_entry.id   AF-A0A3A3H1W7-F1
#
_cell.length_a   1.000
_cell.length_b   1.000
_cell.length_c   1.000
_cell.angle_alpha   90.00
_cell.angle_beta   90.00
_cell.angle_gamma   90.00
#
_symmetry.space_group_name_H-M   'P 1'
#
loop_
_entity.id
_entity.type
_entity.pdbx_description
1 polymer ?
#
loop_
_entity_poly.entity_id
_entity_poly.type
_entity_poly.pdbx_seq_one_letter_code
_entity_poly.pdbx_strand_id
1 'polypeptide(L)'
;MTDKLRWGILGCASIAMRAVIPGIRASETGEVAAIASRDLIKAEETARKLNIPHAYGSYEEMLADPDIDAVYIPLPNHLHMEWTIRAAERCMMSAVIPSARPVCGRHGAGRCDGAGVLLPEHGDVDMMASGLLEFPNGVGLTFDCAMWAASRNTLEILGSDGRIVLPSAFVGNPAFTVYGMNGTREETPPELNTYALQADNLARAVWGREKLLFEPEDAVLNMKAVDACLASARDRRRVAIHDM
;
A
#
# COMPACT_ATOMS: atom_id res chain seq x y z
N MET A 1 29.24 1.02 -12.88
CA MET A 1 28.29 -0.11 -12.97
C MET A 1 26.98 0.39 -12.40
N THR A 2 25.87 0.20 -13.09
CA THR A 2 24.55 0.53 -12.57
C THR A 2 24.18 -0.55 -11.56
N ASP A 3 24.42 -0.31 -10.28
CA ASP A 3 23.95 -1.22 -9.23
C ASP A 3 22.42 -1.14 -9.23
N LYS A 4 21.77 -2.08 -9.89
CA LYS A 4 20.32 -2.28 -9.79
C LYS A 4 20.03 -3.26 -8.68
N LEU A 5 18.96 -3.01 -7.94
CA LEU A 5 18.43 -3.93 -6.95
C LEU A 5 17.71 -5.08 -7.67
N ARG A 6 18.10 -6.32 -7.40
CA ARG A 6 17.52 -7.54 -7.97
C ARG A 6 16.32 -7.96 -7.15
N TRP A 7 15.14 -7.80 -7.72
CA TRP A 7 13.87 -8.08 -7.05
C TRP A 7 13.37 -9.51 -7.28
N GLY A 8 13.02 -10.18 -6.19
CA GLY A 8 12.22 -11.39 -6.17
C GLY A 8 10.75 -11.08 -5.86
N ILE A 9 9.81 -11.73 -6.56
CA ILE A 9 8.39 -11.54 -6.34
C ILE A 9 7.78 -12.78 -5.67
N LEU A 10 7.31 -12.65 -4.43
CA LEU A 10 6.70 -13.74 -3.66
C LEU A 10 5.22 -13.94 -4.05
N GLY A 11 4.99 -14.60 -5.18
CA GLY A 11 3.66 -15.01 -5.61
C GLY A 11 3.24 -14.43 -6.95
N CYS A 12 2.48 -15.24 -7.71
CA CYS A 12 1.90 -14.85 -9.00
C CYS A 12 0.51 -14.20 -8.81
N ALA A 13 0.42 -13.16 -8.00
CA ALA A 13 -0.84 -12.43 -7.79
C ALA A 13 -1.13 -11.48 -8.97
N SER A 14 -2.42 -11.19 -9.21
CA SER A 14 -2.83 -10.25 -10.27
C SER A 14 -2.17 -8.88 -10.11
N ILE A 15 -2.04 -8.38 -8.88
CA ILE A 15 -1.38 -7.10 -8.59
C ILE A 15 0.10 -7.09 -9.00
N ALA A 16 0.80 -8.20 -8.77
CA ALA A 16 2.20 -8.34 -9.12
C ALA A 16 2.40 -8.22 -10.63
N MET A 17 1.55 -8.90 -11.40
CA MET A 17 1.60 -8.91 -12.87
C MET A 17 1.17 -7.58 -13.48
N ARG A 18 0.08 -6.98 -12.98
CA ARG A 18 -0.55 -5.81 -13.61
C ARG A 18 0.14 -4.49 -13.29
N ALA A 19 0.86 -4.41 -12.17
CA ALA A 19 1.34 -3.13 -11.65
C ALA A 19 2.78 -3.18 -11.15
N VAL A 20 3.11 -4.12 -10.27
CA VAL A 20 4.39 -4.11 -9.55
C VAL A 20 5.56 -4.48 -10.46
N ILE A 21 5.45 -5.58 -11.22
CA ILE A 21 6.50 -6.01 -12.17
C ILE A 21 6.73 -4.93 -13.25
N PRO A 22 5.69 -4.37 -13.90
CA PRO A 22 5.87 -3.21 -14.77
C PRO A 22 6.52 -2.00 -14.08
N GLY A 23 6.15 -1.71 -12.83
CA GLY A 23 6.71 -0.64 -12.02
C GLY A 23 8.21 -0.79 -11.76
N ILE A 24 8.63 -1.96 -11.27
CA ILE A 24 10.05 -2.25 -11.03
C ILE A 24 10.84 -2.15 -12.34
N ARG A 25 10.29 -2.64 -13.46
CA ARG A 25 10.95 -2.53 -14.78
C ARG A 25 11.08 -1.09 -15.28
N ALA A 26 10.12 -0.23 -14.93
CA ALA A 26 10.15 1.19 -15.27
C ALA A 26 11.03 2.01 -14.31
N SER A 27 11.44 1.45 -13.18
CA SER A 27 12.32 2.12 -12.21
C SER A 27 13.75 2.26 -12.73
N GLU A 28 14.44 3.30 -12.25
CA GLU A 28 15.85 3.53 -12.58
C GLU A 28 16.74 2.53 -11.82
N THR A 29 16.32 2.11 -10.64
CA THR A 29 17.14 1.36 -9.68
C THR A 29 16.84 -0.14 -9.65
N GLY A 30 15.74 -0.61 -10.23
CA GLY A 30 15.28 -1.98 -10.07
C GLY A 30 15.37 -2.84 -11.32
N GLU A 31 15.49 -4.14 -11.10
CA GLU A 31 15.18 -5.18 -12.09
C GLU A 31 14.48 -6.37 -11.43
N VAL A 32 13.63 -7.06 -12.20
CA VAL A 32 12.92 -8.25 -11.72
C VAL A 32 13.75 -9.48 -12.07
N ALA A 33 14.42 -10.06 -11.07
CA ALA A 33 15.30 -11.20 -11.22
C ALA A 33 14.54 -12.54 -11.09
N ALA A 34 13.53 -12.58 -10.22
CA ALA A 34 12.88 -13.82 -9.84
C ALA A 34 11.37 -13.70 -9.55
N ILE A 35 10.67 -14.81 -9.72
CA ILE A 35 9.31 -15.00 -9.20
C ILE A 35 9.17 -16.36 -8.52
N ALA A 36 8.50 -16.39 -7.37
CA ALA A 36 8.25 -17.61 -6.63
C ALA A 36 6.75 -17.89 -6.49
N SER A 37 6.37 -19.15 -6.43
CA SER A 37 5.03 -19.60 -6.10
C SER A 37 5.13 -20.92 -5.34
N ARG A 38 4.12 -21.28 -4.55
CA ARG A 38 4.00 -22.62 -3.93
C ARG A 38 3.71 -23.74 -4.96
N ASP A 39 3.70 -23.39 -6.23
CA ASP A 39 3.46 -24.24 -7.39
C ASP A 39 4.50 -23.84 -8.44
N LEU A 40 5.50 -24.70 -8.65
CA LEU A 40 6.61 -24.45 -9.55
C LEU A 40 6.14 -24.23 -11.00
N ILE A 41 5.17 -25.03 -11.46
CA ILE A 41 4.67 -24.94 -12.84
C ILE A 41 4.07 -23.55 -13.06
N LYS A 42 3.28 -23.07 -12.09
CA LYS A 42 2.71 -21.71 -12.14
C LYS A 42 3.79 -20.62 -12.14
N ALA A 43 4.86 -20.78 -11.35
CA ALA A 43 5.97 -19.83 -11.33
C ALA A 43 6.69 -19.79 -12.69
N GLU A 44 7.04 -20.94 -13.26
CA GLU A 44 7.71 -21.07 -14.55
C GLU A 44 6.88 -20.53 -15.72
N GLU A 45 5.57 -20.79 -15.72
CA GLU A 45 4.67 -20.21 -16.70
C GLU A 45 4.64 -18.69 -16.62
N THR A 46 4.56 -18.14 -15.40
CA THR A 46 4.51 -16.69 -15.20
C THR A 46 5.84 -16.06 -15.58
N ALA A 47 6.96 -16.69 -15.21
CA ALA A 47 8.30 -16.25 -15.57
C ALA A 47 8.48 -16.23 -17.10
N ARG A 48 8.07 -17.28 -17.81
CA ARG A 48 8.07 -17.31 -19.29
C ARG A 48 7.21 -16.21 -19.90
N LYS A 49 5.96 -16.06 -19.43
CA LYS A 49 5.02 -15.04 -19.94
C LYS A 49 5.56 -13.63 -19.80
N LEU A 50 6.28 -13.37 -18.71
CA LEU A 50 6.78 -12.04 -18.39
C LEU A 50 8.25 -11.84 -18.75
N ASN A 51 8.98 -12.85 -19.21
CA ASN A 51 10.44 -12.83 -19.40
C ASN A 51 11.19 -12.50 -18.09
N ILE A 52 10.93 -13.27 -17.04
CA ILE A 52 11.66 -13.21 -15.76
C ILE A 52 12.72 -14.32 -15.76
N PRO A 53 13.99 -14.04 -15.42
CA PRO A 53 15.08 -15.01 -15.52
C PRO A 53 14.90 -16.28 -14.68
N HIS A 54 14.42 -16.15 -13.44
CA HIS A 54 14.34 -17.25 -12.48
C HIS A 54 12.92 -17.48 -11.95
N ALA A 55 12.59 -18.75 -11.74
CA ALA A 55 11.33 -19.20 -11.14
C ALA A 55 11.63 -20.20 -10.01
N TYR A 56 10.94 -20.06 -8.89
CA TYR A 56 11.11 -20.94 -7.72
C TYR A 56 9.78 -21.60 -7.32
N GLY A 57 9.87 -22.86 -6.88
CA GLY A 57 8.74 -23.68 -6.45
C GLY A 57 8.34 -23.49 -4.99
N SER A 58 9.15 -22.72 -4.25
CA SER A 58 8.87 -22.28 -2.90
C SER A 58 9.39 -20.86 -2.67
N TYR A 59 8.88 -20.23 -1.62
CA TYR A 59 9.32 -18.90 -1.20
C TYR A 59 10.68 -18.98 -0.51
N GLU A 60 10.93 -20.05 0.26
CA GLU A 60 12.20 -20.31 0.93
C GLU A 60 13.37 -20.45 -0.04
N GLU A 61 13.18 -21.18 -1.15
CA GLU A 61 14.23 -21.32 -2.17
C GLU A 61 14.67 -19.96 -2.72
N MET A 62 13.72 -19.07 -3.01
CA MET A 62 14.05 -17.73 -3.50
C MET A 62 14.71 -16.86 -2.42
N LEU A 63 14.27 -16.97 -1.15
CA LEU A 63 14.91 -16.25 -0.03
C LEU A 63 16.31 -16.78 0.32
N ALA A 64 16.66 -17.98 -0.15
CA ALA A 64 17.98 -18.57 0.02
C ALA A 64 18.95 -18.19 -1.11
N ASP A 65 18.47 -17.53 -2.17
CA ASP A 65 19.26 -17.20 -3.34
C ASP A 65 20.07 -15.91 -3.10
N PRO A 66 21.43 -15.97 -3.13
CA PRO A 66 22.29 -14.80 -2.95
C PRO A 66 22.19 -13.79 -4.11
N ASP A 67 21.56 -14.18 -5.22
CA ASP A 67 21.32 -13.30 -6.36
C ASP A 67 20.06 -12.45 -6.26
N ILE A 68 19.35 -12.52 -5.13
CA ILE A 68 18.17 -11.70 -4.84
C ILE A 68 18.47 -10.72 -3.70
N ASP A 69 18.29 -9.42 -3.95
CA ASP A 69 18.62 -8.37 -2.98
C ASP A 69 17.38 -7.93 -2.18
N ALA A 70 16.20 -7.98 -2.81
CA ALA A 70 14.95 -7.55 -2.19
C ALA A 70 13.77 -8.40 -2.67
N VAL A 71 12.71 -8.47 -1.85
CA VAL A 71 11.46 -9.14 -2.19
C VAL A 71 10.25 -8.22 -2.10
N TYR A 72 9.33 -8.43 -3.04
CA TYR A 72 7.97 -7.88 -2.96
C TYR A 72 7.00 -8.99 -2.55
N ILE A 73 6.10 -8.71 -1.59
CA ILE A 73 5.23 -9.72 -0.96
C ILE A 73 3.74 -9.49 -1.30
N PRO A 74 3.26 -9.92 -2.49
CA PRO A 74 1.87 -9.84 -2.91
C PRO A 74 1.02 -11.04 -2.42
N LEU A 75 1.15 -11.40 -1.15
CA LEU A 75 0.49 -12.57 -0.59
C LEU A 75 -0.85 -12.18 0.07
N PRO A 76 -1.70 -13.15 0.46
CA PRO A 76 -2.79 -12.86 1.39
C PRO A 76 -2.28 -12.20 2.68
N ASN A 77 -3.04 -11.24 3.22
CA ASN A 77 -2.62 -10.38 4.34
C ASN A 77 -2.05 -11.15 5.55
N HIS A 78 -2.64 -12.30 5.91
CA HIS A 78 -2.20 -13.12 7.04
C HIS A 78 -0.80 -13.72 6.86
N LEU A 79 -0.28 -13.78 5.63
CA LEU A 79 1.06 -14.28 5.34
C LEU A 79 2.11 -13.16 5.31
N HIS A 80 1.73 -11.88 5.26
CA HIS A 80 2.69 -10.78 5.16
C HIS A 80 3.68 -10.77 6.32
N MET A 81 3.22 -10.94 7.56
CA MET A 81 4.08 -10.94 8.74
C MET A 81 5.15 -12.04 8.65
N GLU A 82 4.73 -13.27 8.38
CA GLU A 82 5.63 -14.42 8.31
C GLU A 82 6.74 -14.21 7.27
N TRP A 83 6.37 -13.82 6.05
CA TRP A 83 7.33 -13.68 4.95
C TRP A 83 8.18 -12.41 5.06
N THR A 84 7.66 -11.36 5.69
CA THR A 84 8.45 -10.17 6.02
C THR A 84 9.56 -10.52 7.01
N ILE A 85 9.22 -11.25 8.09
CA ILE A 85 10.20 -11.67 9.11
C ILE A 85 11.25 -12.59 8.47
N ARG A 86 10.82 -13.62 7.72
CA ARG A 86 11.75 -14.55 7.07
C ARG A 86 12.68 -13.86 6.06
N ALA A 87 12.20 -12.86 5.33
CA ALA A 87 13.04 -12.06 4.45
C ALA A 87 14.07 -11.24 5.24
N ALA A 88 13.63 -10.57 6.32
CA ALA A 88 14.51 -9.79 7.17
C ALA A 88 15.59 -10.64 7.87
N GLU A 89 15.25 -11.86 8.31
CA GLU A 89 16.21 -12.84 8.87
C GLU A 89 17.30 -13.26 7.87
N ARG A 90 17.03 -13.12 6.57
CA ARG A 90 17.99 -13.35 5.48
C ARG A 90 18.68 -12.06 5.02
N CYS A 91 18.52 -10.96 5.76
CA CYS A 91 18.98 -9.62 5.41
C CYS A 91 18.40 -9.10 4.08
N MET A 92 17.27 -9.64 3.62
CA MET A 92 16.59 -9.19 2.41
C MET A 92 15.59 -8.09 2.75
N MET A 93 15.52 -7.09 1.88
CA MET A 93 14.55 -6.01 2.04
C MET A 93 13.16 -6.45 1.59
N SER A 94 12.12 -6.15 2.37
CA SER A 94 10.73 -6.48 2.04
C SER A 94 9.89 -5.24 1.75
N ALA A 95 9.11 -5.25 0.67
CA ALA A 95 8.09 -4.25 0.41
C ALA A 95 6.68 -4.87 0.44
N VAL A 96 5.81 -4.28 1.25
CA VAL A 96 4.37 -4.56 1.34
C VAL A 96 3.65 -3.22 1.18
N ILE A 97 2.65 -3.15 0.30
CA ILE A 97 1.84 -1.94 0.16
C ILE A 97 0.68 -2.03 1.16
N PRO A 98 0.63 -1.22 2.24
CA PRO A 98 -0.59 -1.06 3.00
C PRO A 98 -1.62 -0.31 2.14
N SER A 99 -2.86 -0.80 2.14
CA SER A 99 -3.98 -0.15 1.47
C SER A 99 -4.26 1.22 2.10
N ALA A 100 -4.19 2.27 1.27
CA ALA A 100 -4.66 3.64 1.48
C ALA A 100 -4.13 4.36 2.74
N ARG A 101 -3.22 5.33 2.54
CA ARG A 101 -2.92 6.36 3.55
C ARG A 101 -3.96 7.48 3.43
N PRO A 102 -4.65 7.89 4.50
CA PRO A 102 -5.36 9.16 4.50
C PRO A 102 -4.36 10.30 4.26
N VAL A 103 -4.73 11.28 3.42
CA VAL A 103 -3.85 12.41 3.03
C VAL A 103 -3.44 13.33 4.20
N CYS A 104 -3.85 13.03 5.43
CA CYS A 104 -3.50 13.79 6.63
C CYS A 104 -2.11 13.43 7.22
N GLY A 105 -1.04 13.60 6.44
CA GLY A 105 0.34 13.78 6.93
C GLY A 105 0.93 12.72 7.89
N ARG A 106 2.05 13.07 8.55
CA ARG A 106 2.78 12.27 9.55
C ARG A 106 2.09 12.17 10.92
N HIS A 107 0.88 12.72 11.05
CA HIS A 107 0.18 12.79 12.32
C HIS A 107 -0.92 11.75 12.28
N GLY A 108 -0.83 10.71 13.10
CA GLY A 108 -1.90 9.73 13.13
C GLY A 108 -3.20 10.32 13.73
N ALA A 109 -4.33 9.66 13.46
CA ALA A 109 -5.63 9.94 14.07
C ALA A 109 -5.65 9.70 15.61
N GLY A 110 -5.98 10.71 16.42
CA GLY A 110 -6.05 10.59 17.86
C GLY A 110 -7.31 9.89 18.40
N ARG A 111 -8.42 9.89 17.65
CA ARG A 111 -9.68 9.23 18.04
C ARG A 111 -10.43 8.68 16.82
N CYS A 112 -11.16 7.56 16.98
CA CYS A 112 -12.07 7.00 15.99
C CYS A 112 -13.50 6.83 16.55
N ASP A 113 -14.49 7.20 15.74
CA ASP A 113 -15.88 6.76 15.81
C ASP A 113 -16.21 6.02 14.51
N GLY A 114 -16.44 4.71 14.56
CA GLY A 114 -16.70 3.87 13.38
C GLY A 114 -18.02 3.12 13.49
N ALA A 115 -18.66 2.88 12.35
CA ALA A 115 -19.78 1.96 12.20
C ALA A 115 -19.45 0.99 11.06
N GLY A 116 -19.57 -0.31 11.33
CA GLY A 116 -19.37 -1.38 10.37
C GLY A 116 -20.29 -2.54 10.72
N VAL A 117 -20.78 -3.24 9.70
CA VAL A 117 -21.66 -4.40 9.89
C VAL A 117 -20.91 -5.62 9.38
N LEU A 118 -20.46 -6.47 10.32
CA LEU A 118 -19.91 -7.79 10.00
C LEU A 118 -21.06 -8.73 9.64
N LEU A 119 -20.96 -9.39 8.49
CA LEU A 119 -22.00 -10.25 7.95
C LEU A 119 -21.49 -11.70 7.89
N PRO A 120 -22.10 -12.65 8.65
CA PRO A 120 -21.66 -14.06 8.67
C PRO A 120 -21.69 -14.74 7.29
N GLU A 121 -22.64 -14.34 6.45
CA GLU A 121 -22.79 -14.77 5.05
C GLU A 121 -21.62 -14.39 4.14
N HIS A 122 -20.73 -13.53 4.62
CA HIS A 122 -19.51 -13.10 3.93
C HIS A 122 -18.23 -13.53 4.64
N GLY A 123 -18.28 -14.65 5.39
CA GLY A 123 -17.09 -15.20 6.06
C GLY A 123 -16.55 -14.29 7.15
N ASP A 124 -17.46 -13.61 7.86
CA ASP A 124 -17.16 -12.64 8.93
C ASP A 124 -16.34 -11.42 8.47
N VAL A 125 -16.50 -11.04 7.19
CA VAL A 125 -15.95 -9.80 6.61
C VAL A 125 -17.03 -8.72 6.54
N ASP A 126 -16.68 -7.47 6.85
CA ASP A 126 -17.56 -6.33 6.62
C ASP A 126 -17.65 -6.01 5.12
N MET A 127 -18.89 -5.82 4.63
CA MET A 127 -19.12 -5.41 3.23
C MET A 127 -19.19 -3.88 3.07
N MET A 128 -19.27 -3.16 4.19
CA MET A 128 -19.29 -1.71 4.26
C MET A 128 -18.86 -1.22 5.65
N ALA A 129 -18.07 -0.16 5.66
CA ALA A 129 -17.71 0.59 6.86
C ALA A 129 -17.81 2.09 6.60
N SER A 130 -18.16 2.86 7.62
CA SER A 130 -18.06 4.31 7.63
C SER A 130 -17.59 4.79 9.00
N GLY A 131 -16.94 5.96 9.04
CA GLY A 131 -16.42 6.47 10.30
C GLY A 131 -15.91 7.89 10.24
N LEU A 132 -15.58 8.39 11.43
CA LEU A 132 -14.95 9.66 11.70
C LEU A 132 -13.64 9.41 12.45
N LEU A 133 -12.55 9.99 11.95
CA LEU A 133 -11.28 10.11 12.67
C LEU A 133 -11.05 11.57 13.06
N GLU A 134 -10.58 11.79 14.28
CA GLU A 134 -10.14 13.10 14.75
C GLU A 134 -8.64 13.10 15.00
N PHE A 135 -7.93 14.09 14.46
CA PHE A 135 -6.50 14.27 14.61
C PHE A 135 -6.19 15.29 15.73
N PRO A 136 -5.03 15.21 16.40
CA PRO A 136 -4.69 16.09 17.52
C PRO A 136 -4.69 17.58 17.19
N ASN A 137 -4.46 17.94 15.93
CA ASN A 137 -4.45 19.31 15.42
C ASN A 137 -5.84 19.86 15.09
N GLY A 138 -6.92 19.16 15.45
CA GLY A 138 -8.30 19.57 15.20
C GLY A 138 -8.78 19.28 13.78
N VAL A 139 -8.02 18.54 12.97
CA VAL A 139 -8.48 18.03 11.67
C VAL A 139 -9.40 16.83 11.90
N GLY A 140 -10.50 16.76 11.15
CA GLY A 140 -11.40 15.61 11.11
C GLY A 140 -11.37 14.94 9.73
N LEU A 141 -11.51 13.62 9.70
CA LEU A 141 -11.69 12.83 8.48
C LEU A 141 -12.97 12.02 8.59
N THR A 142 -13.91 12.23 7.68
CA THR A 142 -15.00 11.29 7.44
C THR A 142 -14.62 10.36 6.31
N PHE A 143 -14.90 9.07 6.47
CA PHE A 143 -14.63 8.07 5.43
C PHE A 143 -15.78 7.08 5.34
N ASP A 144 -15.88 6.44 4.18
CA ASP A 144 -16.64 5.23 3.99
C ASP A 144 -15.97 4.37 2.91
N CYS A 145 -16.16 3.06 3.02
CA CYS A 145 -15.70 2.08 2.04
C CYS A 145 -16.68 0.93 1.98
N ALA A 146 -16.81 0.31 0.80
CA ALA A 146 -17.72 -0.81 0.63
C ALA A 146 -17.33 -1.70 -0.56
N MET A 147 -17.59 -3.00 -0.46
CA MET A 147 -17.32 -3.97 -1.54
C MET A 147 -18.50 -4.16 -2.51
N TRP A 148 -19.71 -3.83 -2.08
CA TRP A 148 -20.95 -3.92 -2.87
C TRP A 148 -21.38 -2.60 -3.55
N ALA A 149 -20.69 -1.50 -3.27
CA ALA A 149 -21.01 -0.18 -3.82
C ALA A 149 -20.26 0.07 -5.13
N ALA A 150 -20.71 1.08 -5.89
CA ALA A 150 -20.01 1.51 -7.08
C ALA A 150 -18.57 1.94 -6.76
N SER A 151 -17.63 1.55 -7.64
CA SER A 151 -16.22 1.87 -7.47
C SER A 151 -16.01 3.38 -7.41
N ARG A 152 -15.45 3.84 -6.29
CA ARG A 152 -15.04 5.23 -6.08
C ARG A 152 -13.87 5.28 -5.11
N ASN A 153 -13.05 6.30 -5.24
CA ASN A 153 -11.89 6.58 -4.41
C ASN A 153 -11.65 8.09 -4.31
N THR A 154 -12.74 8.85 -4.22
CA THR A 154 -12.71 10.30 -4.15
C THR A 154 -12.19 10.76 -2.79
N LEU A 155 -11.39 11.81 -2.82
CA LEU A 155 -10.92 12.53 -1.63
C LEU A 155 -11.31 13.99 -1.73
N GLU A 156 -11.85 14.54 -0.64
CA GLU A 156 -12.11 15.96 -0.49
C GLU A 156 -11.35 16.49 0.73
N ILE A 157 -10.66 17.60 0.55
CA ILE A 157 -9.94 18.32 1.61
C ILE A 157 -10.62 19.67 1.77
N LEU A 158 -11.23 19.90 2.93
CA LEU A 158 -11.90 21.15 3.26
C LEU A 158 -11.00 22.00 4.16
N GLY A 159 -10.73 23.24 3.75
CA GLY A 159 -10.00 24.24 4.51
C GLY A 159 -10.83 25.50 4.76
N SER A 160 -10.27 26.47 5.49
CA SER A 160 -10.94 27.75 5.77
C SER A 160 -11.18 28.58 4.51
N ASP A 161 -10.28 28.48 3.53
CA ASP A 161 -10.24 29.38 2.37
C ASP A 161 -10.75 28.72 1.09
N GLY A 162 -11.21 27.47 1.18
CA GLY A 162 -11.60 26.68 0.04
C GLY A 162 -11.57 25.18 0.27
N ARG A 163 -11.70 24.43 -0.83
CA ARG A 163 -11.65 22.96 -0.83
C ARG A 163 -10.89 22.43 -2.04
N ILE A 164 -10.30 21.26 -1.89
CA ILE A 164 -9.64 20.50 -2.95
C ILE A 164 -10.42 19.20 -3.13
N VAL A 165 -10.78 18.88 -4.38
CA VAL A 165 -11.48 17.64 -4.73
C VAL A 165 -10.60 16.84 -5.68
N LEU A 166 -10.28 15.62 -5.27
CA LEU A 166 -9.60 14.62 -6.08
C LEU A 166 -10.64 13.55 -6.42
N PRO A 167 -11.20 13.56 -7.66
CA PRO A 167 -12.18 12.55 -8.08
C PRO A 167 -11.65 11.13 -7.93
N SER A 168 -10.35 10.94 -8.16
CA SER A 168 -9.64 9.69 -7.94
C SER A 168 -8.33 9.91 -7.18
N ALA A 169 -8.31 9.58 -5.89
CA ALA A 169 -7.17 9.82 -5.02
C ALA A 169 -6.10 8.72 -5.05
N PHE A 170 -6.47 7.50 -5.45
CA PHE A 170 -5.59 6.32 -5.30
C PHE A 170 -5.25 5.62 -6.62
N VAL A 171 -6.12 5.67 -7.64
CA VAL A 171 -5.96 4.91 -8.89
C VAL A 171 -6.55 5.64 -10.10
N GLY A 172 -5.74 5.95 -11.11
CA GLY A 172 -6.22 6.57 -12.36
C GLY A 172 -5.80 8.03 -12.48
N ASN A 173 -6.65 8.86 -13.09
CA ASN A 173 -6.31 10.24 -13.45
C ASN A 173 -5.95 11.07 -12.19
N PRO A 174 -4.72 11.62 -12.10
CA PRO A 174 -4.29 12.41 -10.94
C PRO A 174 -4.86 13.83 -10.92
N ALA A 175 -5.68 14.22 -11.89
CA ALA A 175 -6.28 15.54 -11.95
C ALA A 175 -7.16 15.83 -10.73
N PHE A 176 -7.10 17.07 -10.27
CA PHE A 176 -7.87 17.54 -9.13
C PHE A 176 -8.34 18.98 -9.33
N THR A 177 -9.39 19.36 -8.62
CA THR A 177 -9.97 20.69 -8.70
C THR A 177 -9.77 21.41 -7.37
N VAL A 178 -9.32 22.66 -7.43
CA VAL A 178 -9.21 23.54 -6.27
C VAL A 178 -10.26 24.64 -6.38
N TYR A 179 -11.12 24.72 -5.37
CA TYR A 179 -12.15 25.73 -5.22
C TYR A 179 -11.70 26.71 -4.14
N GLY A 180 -11.30 27.92 -4.51
CA GLY A 180 -10.94 28.98 -3.57
C GLY A 180 -11.91 30.15 -3.62
N MET A 181 -11.79 31.08 -2.67
CA MET A 181 -12.61 32.30 -2.65
C MET A 181 -12.47 33.16 -3.92
N ASN A 182 -11.31 33.09 -4.58
CA ASN A 182 -10.99 33.87 -5.79
C ASN A 182 -11.27 33.12 -7.11
N GLY A 183 -11.87 31.93 -7.04
CA GLY A 183 -12.25 31.14 -8.22
C GLY A 183 -11.87 29.67 -8.14
N THR A 184 -12.21 28.95 -9.21
CA THR A 184 -11.94 27.52 -9.37
C THR A 184 -10.80 27.32 -10.35
N ARG A 185 -9.88 26.40 -10.06
CA ARG A 185 -8.88 25.93 -11.02
C ARG A 185 -8.79 24.42 -11.03
N GLU A 186 -8.40 23.88 -12.17
CA GLU A 186 -8.10 22.46 -12.34
C GLU A 186 -6.59 22.30 -12.49
N GLU A 187 -6.06 21.27 -11.83
CA GLU A 187 -4.64 20.92 -11.86
C GLU A 187 -4.54 19.50 -12.43
N THR A 188 -3.62 19.28 -13.37
CA THR A 188 -3.34 17.95 -13.92
C THR A 188 -1.85 17.67 -13.76
N PRO A 189 -1.45 17.02 -12.65
CA PRO A 189 -0.07 16.60 -12.46
C PRO A 189 0.37 15.63 -13.56
N PRO A 190 1.68 15.50 -13.81
CA PRO A 190 2.18 14.45 -14.69
C PRO A 190 1.77 13.08 -14.14
N GLU A 191 1.44 12.17 -15.04
CA GLU A 191 1.19 10.77 -14.68
C GLU A 191 2.53 10.10 -14.32
N LEU A 192 2.63 9.61 -13.09
CA LEU A 192 3.83 8.97 -12.57
C LEU A 192 3.54 7.50 -12.26
N ASN A 193 4.50 6.63 -12.54
CA ASN A 193 4.42 5.24 -12.10
C ASN A 193 4.81 5.17 -10.61
N THR A 194 3.81 5.15 -9.73
CA THR A 194 4.01 5.13 -8.28
C THR A 194 4.75 3.89 -7.78
N TYR A 195 4.67 2.76 -8.50
CA TYR A 195 5.41 1.53 -8.17
C TYR A 195 6.90 1.67 -8.54
N ALA A 196 7.21 2.35 -9.64
CA ALA A 196 8.58 2.67 -10.01
C ALA A 196 9.22 3.60 -8.97
N LEU A 197 8.50 4.66 -8.57
CA LEU A 197 8.97 5.59 -7.54
C LEU A 197 9.20 4.91 -6.17
N GLN A 198 8.35 3.95 -5.81
CA GLN A 198 8.54 3.15 -4.59
C GLN A 198 9.81 2.29 -4.67
N ALA A 199 10.03 1.61 -5.80
CA ALA A 199 11.25 0.82 -6.01
C ALA A 199 12.50 1.70 -5.99
N ASP A 200 12.44 2.88 -6.62
CA ASP A 200 13.52 3.86 -6.65
C ASP A 200 13.86 4.38 -5.25
N ASN A 201 12.87 4.80 -4.47
CA ASN A 201 13.11 5.30 -3.11
C ASN A 201 13.65 4.20 -2.19
N LEU A 202 13.12 2.97 -2.27
CA LEU A 202 13.63 1.86 -1.46
C LEU A 202 15.09 1.57 -1.76
N ALA A 203 15.45 1.44 -3.04
CA ALA A 203 16.83 1.16 -3.43
C ALA A 203 17.78 2.30 -2.99
N ARG A 204 17.39 3.56 -3.18
CA ARG A 204 18.19 4.72 -2.74
C ARG A 204 18.33 4.78 -1.22
N ALA A 205 17.30 4.38 -0.47
CA ALA A 205 17.37 4.29 0.99
C ALA A 205 18.32 3.18 1.45
N VAL A 206 18.25 2.00 0.83
CA VAL A 206 19.18 0.88 1.10
C VAL A 206 20.62 1.28 0.83
N TRP A 207 20.88 2.04 -0.23
CA TRP A 207 22.22 2.55 -0.54
C TRP A 207 22.64 3.76 0.31
N GLY A 208 21.85 4.17 1.29
CA GLY A 208 22.13 5.33 2.15
C GLY A 208 22.12 6.68 1.42
N ARG A 209 21.51 6.75 0.23
CA ARG A 209 21.43 7.98 -0.59
C ARG A 209 20.20 8.82 -0.27
N GLU A 210 19.13 8.19 0.18
CA GLU A 210 17.88 8.85 0.58
C GLU A 210 17.35 8.26 1.89
N LYS A 211 16.32 8.88 2.46
CA LYS A 211 15.53 8.28 3.53
C LYS A 211 14.30 7.60 2.93
N LEU A 212 13.78 6.60 3.63
CA LEU A 212 12.47 6.05 3.28
C LEU A 212 11.43 7.17 3.37
N LEU A 213 10.58 7.26 2.34
CA LEU A 213 9.45 8.19 2.37
C LEU A 213 8.39 7.77 3.39
N PHE A 214 8.29 6.47 3.63
CA PHE A 214 7.37 5.84 4.59
C PHE A 214 8.15 4.81 5.40
N GLU A 215 8.19 5.02 6.70
CA GLU A 215 8.88 4.10 7.61
C GLU A 215 7.95 2.94 7.99
N PRO A 216 8.46 1.78 8.43
CA PRO A 216 7.63 0.66 8.85
C PRO A 216 6.60 1.04 9.93
N GLU A 217 6.94 2.01 10.79
CA GLU A 217 6.05 2.55 11.82
C GLU A 217 4.78 3.16 11.23
N ASP A 218 4.82 3.78 10.04
CA ASP A 218 3.63 4.32 9.38
C ASP A 218 2.57 3.22 9.15
N ALA A 219 2.99 2.00 8.77
CA ALA A 219 2.08 0.88 8.57
C ALA A 219 1.48 0.38 9.90
N VAL A 220 2.26 0.40 10.98
CA VAL A 220 1.78 0.05 12.32
C VAL A 220 0.71 1.04 12.80
N LEU A 221 0.95 2.34 12.60
CA LEU A 221 -0.02 3.39 12.95
C LEU A 221 -1.33 3.24 12.15
N ASN A 222 -1.23 2.89 10.86
CA ASN A 222 -2.41 2.60 10.04
C ASN A 222 -3.22 1.42 10.60
N MET A 223 -2.55 0.33 10.99
CA MET A 223 -3.22 -0.82 11.60
C MET A 223 -3.88 -0.49 12.93
N LYS A 224 -3.24 0.33 13.78
CA LYS A 224 -3.86 0.82 15.02
C LYS A 224 -5.15 1.61 14.76
N ALA A 225 -5.18 2.42 13.70
CA ALA A 225 -6.38 3.16 13.32
C ALA A 225 -7.51 2.23 12.86
N VAL A 226 -7.19 1.21 12.05
CA VAL A 226 -8.16 0.18 11.61
C VAL A 226 -8.72 -0.58 12.82
N ASP A 227 -7.86 -1.07 13.71
CA ASP A 227 -8.27 -1.78 14.93
C ASP A 227 -9.17 -0.93 15.82
N ALA A 228 -8.85 0.35 15.96
CA ALA A 228 -9.67 1.29 16.72
C ALA A 228 -11.05 1.50 16.11
N CYS A 229 -11.15 1.54 14.78
CA CYS A 229 -12.44 1.69 14.11
C CYS A 229 -13.27 0.40 14.17
N LEU A 230 -12.65 -0.78 14.09
CA LEU A 230 -13.32 -2.05 14.34
C LEU A 230 -13.83 -2.15 15.78
N ALA A 231 -13.02 -1.77 16.76
CA ALA A 231 -13.41 -1.72 18.16
C ALA A 231 -14.55 -0.72 18.39
N SER A 232 -14.49 0.46 17.75
CA SER A 232 -15.54 1.48 17.82
C SER A 232 -16.86 0.98 17.25
N ALA A 233 -16.83 0.32 16.09
CA ALA A 233 -18.01 -0.27 15.45
C ALA A 233 -18.66 -1.36 16.31
N ARG A 234 -17.85 -2.24 16.91
CA ARG A 234 -18.34 -3.32 17.78
C ARG A 234 -18.90 -2.79 19.10
N ASP A 235 -18.17 -1.92 19.77
CA ASP A 235 -18.48 -1.45 21.11
C ASP A 235 -19.44 -0.24 21.10
N ARG A 236 -19.73 0.33 19.92
CA ARG A 236 -20.58 1.52 19.70
C ARG A 236 -20.17 2.71 20.56
N ARG A 237 -18.86 2.96 20.64
CA ARG A 237 -18.28 4.06 21.40
C ARG A 237 -17.07 4.64 20.70
N ARG A 238 -16.72 5.85 21.09
CA ARG A 238 -15.46 6.46 20.72
C ARG A 238 -14.27 5.68 21.28
N VAL A 239 -13.26 5.47 20.44
CA VAL A 239 -12.00 4.84 20.82
C VAL A 239 -10.87 5.86 20.67
N ALA A 240 -10.09 6.05 21.73
CA ALA A 240 -8.87 6.83 21.66
C ALA A 240 -7.74 5.95 21.12
N ILE A 241 -6.95 6.50 20.21
CA ILE A 241 -5.79 5.82 19.63
C ILE A 241 -4.57 6.37 20.37
N HIS A 242 -4.05 5.57 21.30
CA HIS A 242 -2.89 5.92 22.10
C HIS A 242 -1.60 5.39 21.46
N ASP A 243 -0.46 6.00 21.79
CA ASP A 243 0.88 5.65 21.32
C ASP A 243 1.08 5.82 19.81
N MET A 244 1.01 7.08 19.36
CA MET A 244 1.35 7.48 17.99
C MET A 244 2.47 8.51 17.96
#